data_AF-A0A084JI94-F1
#
_entry.id   AF-A0A084JI94-F1
#
_cell.length_a   1.000
_cell.length_b   1.000
_cell.length_c   1.000
_cell.angle_alpha   90.00
_cell.angle_beta   90.00
_cell.angle_gamma   90.00
#
_symmetry.space_group_name_H-M   'P 1'
#
loop_
_entity.id
_entity.type
_entity.pdbx_description
1 polymer ?
#
loop_
_entity_poly.entity_id
_entity_poly.type
_entity_poly.pdbx_seq_one_letter_code
_entity_poly.pdbx_strand_id
1 'polypeptide(L)'
;MIPTIFTFVMFNVIGVWSAYVLDSYLMLSLVRVMLVICNIFYLYHIGIWLTVKYEITNSEVRINALGGLKKVILPLSDVECYTVEKGKIRGISLSGISSNKFAIGRIAVKNLGTARMFVTSGSSVIYLKTQEISYAVSPKNSEKFLEILNYLGIEEKTWTKKYNKVSKLHKDKKFIYPLILTSTIILFTTFFPMVLYILNKLPDVMPLVINVSKEAGEVGTDKQFAFAQMLYGLLNMAVMFCMYYAAHFCAKYDKKSAYRYMYISLLVAIVFLYLQMRLIMSVI
;
A
#
# COMPACT_ATOMS: atom_id res chain seq x y z
N MET A 1 11.79 2.98 15.72
CA MET A 1 11.92 3.85 14.54
C MET A 1 13.18 3.56 13.73
N ILE A 2 14.35 3.40 14.36
CA ILE A 2 15.65 3.14 13.69
C ILE A 2 15.56 2.08 12.56
N PRO A 3 14.91 0.91 12.73
CA PRO A 3 14.82 -0.08 11.65
C PRO A 3 14.09 0.45 10.40
N THR A 4 13.04 1.26 10.58
CA THR A 4 12.27 1.81 9.46
C THR A 4 13.03 2.91 8.73
N ILE A 5 13.79 3.75 9.45
CA ILE A 5 14.69 4.73 8.84
C ILE A 5 15.79 4.00 8.05
N PHE A 6 16.35 2.94 8.61
CA PHE A 6 17.34 2.12 7.93
C PHE A 6 16.78 1.49 6.65
N THR A 7 15.59 0.88 6.71
CA THR A 7 14.91 0.35 5.52
C THR A 7 14.66 1.44 4.47
N PHE A 8 14.23 2.63 4.91
CA PHE A 8 14.03 3.80 4.04
C PHE A 8 15.31 4.23 3.31
N VAL A 9 16.43 4.32 4.03
CA VAL A 9 17.74 4.64 3.44
C VAL A 9 18.17 3.55 2.46
N MET A 10 18.06 2.27 2.85
CA MET A 10 18.43 1.15 1.99
C MET A 10 17.63 1.10 0.69
N PHE A 11 16.32 1.36 0.73
CA PHE A 11 15.51 1.45 -0.49
C PHE A 11 15.98 2.55 -1.43
N ASN A 12 16.36 3.71 -0.90
CA ASN A 12 16.89 4.80 -1.71
C ASN A 12 18.25 4.44 -2.32
N VAL A 13 19.16 3.84 -1.54
CA VAL A 13 20.47 3.39 -2.04
C VAL A 13 20.30 2.37 -3.17
N ILE A 14 19.44 1.36 -2.97
CA ILE A 14 19.18 0.33 -3.98
C ILE A 14 18.53 0.96 -5.22
N GLY A 15 17.56 1.85 -5.06
CA GLY A 15 16.90 2.48 -6.21
C GLY A 15 17.84 3.39 -7.01
N VAL A 16 18.72 4.14 -6.34
CA VAL A 16 19.76 4.93 -7.02
C VAL A 16 20.76 4.02 -7.73
N TRP A 17 21.21 2.95 -7.08
CA TRP A 17 22.09 1.96 -7.73
C TRP A 17 21.42 1.31 -8.95
N SER A 18 20.14 0.94 -8.82
CA SER A 18 19.35 0.39 -9.94
C SER A 18 19.29 1.37 -11.11
N ALA A 19 19.11 2.67 -10.81
CA ALA A 19 19.10 3.72 -11.82
C ALA A 19 20.44 3.90 -12.54
N TYR A 20 21.57 3.56 -11.92
CA TYR A 20 22.89 3.57 -12.57
C TYR A 20 23.15 2.37 -13.48
N VAL A 21 22.53 1.22 -13.20
CA VAL A 21 22.72 -0.03 -13.97
C VAL A 21 21.78 -0.12 -15.17
N LEU A 22 20.68 0.65 -15.17
CA LEU A 22 19.66 0.61 -16.21
C LEU A 22 19.95 1.63 -17.31
N ASP A 23 20.23 1.13 -18.52
CA ASP A 23 20.41 1.98 -19.71
C ASP A 23 19.09 2.39 -20.38
N SER A 24 17.99 1.68 -20.09
CA SER A 24 16.68 1.97 -20.70
C SER A 24 16.00 3.16 -20.00
N TYR A 25 15.69 4.22 -20.76
CA TYR A 25 14.97 5.39 -20.25
C TYR A 25 13.64 5.04 -19.56
N LEU A 26 12.89 4.09 -20.12
CA LEU A 26 11.60 3.70 -19.54
C LEU A 26 11.79 3.00 -18.19
N MET A 27 12.78 2.11 -18.08
CA MET A 27 13.12 1.45 -16.82
C MET A 27 13.61 2.47 -15.78
N LEU A 28 14.41 3.45 -16.21
CA LEU A 28 14.86 4.56 -15.36
C LEU A 28 13.70 5.42 -14.85
N SER A 29 12.73 5.72 -15.73
CA SER A 29 11.52 6.47 -15.38
C SER A 29 10.66 5.73 -14.36
N LEU A 30 10.46 4.42 -14.54
CA LEU A 30 9.76 3.57 -13.58
C LEU A 30 10.45 3.55 -12.20
N VAL A 31 11.77 3.40 -12.18
CA VAL A 31 12.55 3.42 -10.93
C VAL A 31 12.41 4.77 -10.22
N ARG A 32 12.48 5.89 -10.95
CA ARG A 32 12.28 7.24 -10.37
C ARG A 32 10.89 7.40 -9.77
N VAL A 33 9.84 7.00 -10.49
CA VAL A 33 8.46 7.09 -10.00
C VAL A 33 8.27 6.21 -8.76
N MET A 34 8.80 4.98 -8.77
CA MET A 34 8.76 4.08 -7.62
C MET A 34 9.47 4.71 -6.41
N LEU A 35 10.68 5.26 -6.60
CA LEU A 35 11.42 5.95 -5.56
C LEU A 35 10.61 7.10 -4.96
N VAL A 36 9.99 7.94 -5.79
CA VAL A 36 9.16 9.05 -5.30
C VAL A 36 7.99 8.53 -4.46
N ILE A 37 7.27 7.51 -4.93
CA ILE A 37 6.13 6.91 -4.19
C ILE A 37 6.60 6.32 -2.85
N CYS A 38 7.68 5.56 -2.85
CA CYS A 38 8.25 4.98 -1.63
C CYS A 38 8.69 6.09 -0.65
N ASN A 39 9.32 7.15 -1.15
CA ASN A 39 9.74 8.27 -0.31
C ASN A 39 8.55 8.96 0.36
N ILE A 40 7.51 9.28 -0.41
CA ILE A 40 6.28 9.87 0.13
C ILE A 40 5.68 8.96 1.21
N PHE A 41 5.62 7.65 0.95
CA PHE A 41 5.07 6.68 1.90
C PHE A 41 5.84 6.65 3.24
N TYR A 42 7.17 6.53 3.19
CA TYR A 42 7.99 6.48 4.40
C TYR A 42 7.99 7.82 5.14
N LEU A 43 8.13 8.94 4.44
CA LEU A 43 8.11 10.27 5.04
C LEU A 43 6.76 10.57 5.72
N TYR A 44 5.65 10.21 5.08
CA TYR A 44 4.32 10.34 5.67
C TYR A 44 4.19 9.58 7.00
N HIS A 45 4.65 8.33 7.05
CA HIS A 45 4.53 7.53 8.26
C HIS A 45 5.54 7.90 9.35
N ILE A 46 6.76 8.29 8.99
CA ILE A 46 7.74 8.86 9.93
C ILE A 46 7.19 10.17 10.51
N GLY A 47 6.61 11.03 9.67
CA GLY A 47 5.97 12.27 10.10
C GLY A 47 4.83 12.04 11.08
N ILE A 48 3.96 11.05 10.84
CA ILE A 48 2.92 10.66 11.81
C ILE A 48 3.54 10.23 13.14
N TRP A 49 4.57 9.38 13.11
CA TRP A 49 5.21 8.91 14.34
C TRP A 49 5.78 10.05 15.19
N LEU A 50 6.40 11.04 14.53
CA LEU A 50 7.01 12.18 15.21
C LEU A 50 5.98 13.14 15.81
N THR A 51 4.81 13.27 15.18
CA THR A 51 3.86 14.36 15.47
C THR A 51 2.57 13.91 16.13
N VAL A 52 2.35 12.61 16.31
CA VAL A 52 1.10 12.10 16.87
C VAL A 52 0.92 12.56 18.32
N LYS A 53 -0.26 13.10 18.58
CA LYS A 53 -0.76 13.53 19.87
C LYS A 53 -2.09 12.84 20.15
N TYR A 54 -2.29 12.49 21.40
CA TYR A 54 -3.51 11.86 21.89
C TYR A 54 -4.16 12.81 22.88
N GLU A 55 -5.43 13.10 22.66
CA GLU A 55 -6.27 13.89 23.57
C GLU A 55 -7.48 13.02 23.92
N ILE A 56 -7.80 12.93 25.20
CA ILE A 56 -8.99 12.24 25.69
C ILE A 56 -9.87 13.27 26.39
N THR A 57 -11.16 13.23 26.07
CA THR A 57 -12.21 14.03 26.68
C THR A 57 -13.26 13.08 27.28
N ASN A 58 -14.29 13.63 27.94
CA ASN A 58 -15.36 12.81 28.51
C ASN A 58 -16.23 12.10 27.45
N SER A 59 -16.17 12.52 26.18
CA SER A 59 -17.00 11.97 25.10
C SER A 59 -16.20 11.26 24.01
N GLU A 60 -14.93 11.63 23.80
CA GLU A 60 -14.16 11.12 22.66
C GLU A 60 -12.65 11.10 22.91
N VAL A 61 -11.98 10.20 22.19
CA VAL A 61 -10.53 10.15 22.02
C VAL A 61 -10.18 10.76 20.67
N ARG A 62 -9.37 11.81 20.68
CA ARG A 62 -8.81 12.43 19.48
C ARG A 62 -7.37 12.00 19.30
N ILE A 63 -7.06 11.56 18.09
CA ILE A 63 -5.71 11.25 17.65
C ILE A 63 -5.38 12.22 16.52
N ASN A 64 -4.43 13.11 16.76
CA ASN A 64 -4.02 14.13 15.80
C ASN A 64 -2.56 13.93 15.44
N ALA A 65 -2.23 14.00 14.15
CA ALA A 65 -0.86 13.95 13.65
C ALA A 65 -0.70 14.89 12.44
N LEU A 66 0.56 15.19 12.11
CA LEU A 66 0.94 16.06 11.00
C LEU A 66 0.27 17.44 11.07
N GLY A 67 0.22 18.04 12.26
CA GLY A 67 -0.33 19.38 12.46
C GLY A 67 -1.83 19.52 12.17
N GLY A 68 -2.60 18.42 12.12
CA GLY A 68 -4.03 18.46 11.79
C GLY A 68 -4.41 17.68 10.53
N LEU A 69 -3.45 17.44 9.63
CA LEU A 69 -3.70 16.72 8.36
C LEU A 69 -4.22 15.31 8.59
N LYS A 70 -3.81 14.68 9.70
CA LYS A 70 -4.31 13.37 10.10
C LYS A 70 -5.04 13.46 11.43
N LYS A 71 -6.36 13.58 11.36
CA LYS A 71 -7.26 13.54 12.52
C LYS A 71 -8.08 12.26 12.54
N VAL A 72 -8.17 11.63 13.69
CA VAL A 72 -9.12 10.55 13.99
C VAL A 72 -9.84 10.93 15.27
N ILE A 73 -11.17 10.86 15.23
CA ILE A 73 -12.05 11.09 16.37
C ILE A 73 -12.74 9.76 16.63
N LEU A 74 -12.57 9.22 17.83
CA LEU A 74 -13.19 8.00 18.29
C LEU A 74 -14.16 8.36 19.42
N PRO A 75 -15.48 8.32 19.18
CA PRO A 75 -16.47 8.46 20.24
C PRO A 75 -16.28 7.35 21.28
N LEU A 76 -16.29 7.72 22.56
CA LEU A 76 -16.19 6.76 23.66
C LEU A 76 -17.45 5.90 23.80
N SER A 77 -18.59 6.37 23.27
CA SER A 77 -19.81 5.57 23.12
C SER A 77 -19.62 4.31 22.28
N ASP A 78 -18.66 4.33 21.35
CA ASP A 78 -18.40 3.23 20.42
C ASP A 78 -17.37 2.24 20.98
N VAL A 79 -16.78 2.56 22.14
CA VAL A 79 -15.76 1.74 22.80
C VAL A 79 -16.44 0.73 23.72
N GLU A 80 -16.36 -0.54 23.37
CA GLU A 80 -16.97 -1.64 24.14
C GLU A 80 -16.16 -1.99 25.39
N CYS A 81 -14.83 -2.00 25.26
CA CYS A 81 -13.89 -2.28 26.33
C CYS A 81 -12.47 -1.87 25.92
N TYR A 82 -11.55 -1.88 26.89
CA TYR A 82 -10.13 -1.67 26.62
C TYR A 82 -9.26 -2.82 27.16
N THR A 83 -8.03 -2.93 26.64
CA THR A 83 -6.99 -3.78 27.23
C THR A 83 -5.63 -3.12 27.10
N VAL A 84 -4.72 -3.41 28.03
CA VAL A 84 -3.37 -2.83 28.04
C VAL A 84 -2.34 -3.93 27.83
N GLU A 85 -1.48 -3.76 26.82
CA GLU A 85 -0.31 -4.61 26.65
C GLU A 85 0.97 -3.79 26.82
N LYS A 86 1.94 -4.37 27.53
CA LYS A 86 3.28 -3.81 27.71
C LYS A 86 4.31 -4.67 26.97
N GLY A 87 5.32 -4.03 26.39
CA GLY A 87 6.46 -4.69 25.77
C GLY A 87 6.35 -4.80 24.25
N LYS A 88 6.53 -6.02 23.71
CA LYS A 88 6.66 -6.22 22.26
C LYS A 88 5.29 -6.31 21.59
N ILE A 89 5.02 -5.43 20.62
CA ILE A 89 3.84 -5.49 19.77
C ILE A 89 3.97 -6.69 18.83
N ARG A 90 3.14 -7.72 19.05
CA ARG A 90 3.13 -8.95 18.26
C ARG A 90 2.01 -8.89 17.22
N GLY A 91 2.34 -8.35 16.05
CA GLY A 91 1.37 -8.23 14.97
C GLY A 91 2.02 -8.17 13.59
N ILE A 92 1.19 -8.33 12.57
CA ILE A 92 1.59 -8.23 11.16
C ILE A 92 1.03 -6.92 10.60
N SER A 93 1.89 -6.08 10.03
CA SER A 93 1.44 -4.86 9.34
C SER A 93 0.68 -5.24 8.08
N LEU A 94 -0.58 -4.80 8.00
CA LEU A 94 -1.39 -4.89 6.79
C LEU A 94 -1.23 -3.62 5.95
N SER A 95 -1.05 -2.48 6.61
CA SER A 95 -0.69 -1.22 5.97
C SER A 95 0.03 -0.33 6.97
N GLY A 96 1.07 0.35 6.52
CA GLY A 96 1.90 1.23 7.34
C GLY A 96 3.14 0.55 7.91
N ILE A 97 3.75 1.18 8.90
CA ILE A 97 5.04 0.79 9.46
C ILE A 97 4.87 0.21 10.86
N SER A 98 5.50 -0.92 11.14
CA SER A 98 5.47 -1.55 12.45
C SER A 98 6.81 -2.15 12.83
N SER A 99 7.07 -2.19 14.12
CA SER A 99 8.17 -2.91 14.74
C SER A 99 7.70 -3.45 16.08
N ASN A 100 8.56 -4.19 16.77
CA ASN A 100 8.26 -4.70 18.11
C ASN A 100 7.99 -3.58 19.13
N LYS A 101 8.46 -2.35 18.91
CA LYS A 101 8.36 -1.23 19.87
C LYS A 101 7.43 -0.10 19.44
N PHE A 102 6.91 -0.10 18.22
CA PHE A 102 6.03 0.95 17.72
C PHE A 102 5.24 0.44 16.51
N ALA A 103 4.11 1.08 16.23
CA ALA A 103 3.16 0.60 15.25
C ALA A 103 2.27 1.74 14.74
N ILE A 104 2.31 2.03 13.43
CA ILE A 104 1.50 3.06 12.78
C ILE A 104 0.86 2.48 11.54
N GLY A 105 -0.47 2.52 11.50
CA GLY A 105 -1.26 2.05 10.37
C GLY A 105 -2.27 0.99 10.78
N ARG A 106 -2.59 0.04 9.88
CA ARG A 106 -3.45 -1.10 10.19
C ARG A 106 -2.61 -2.33 10.42
N ILE A 107 -2.74 -2.92 11.59
CA ILE A 107 -1.94 -4.07 12.02
C ILE A 107 -2.88 -5.15 12.53
N ALA A 108 -2.65 -6.38 12.08
CA ALA A 108 -3.28 -7.57 12.61
C ALA A 108 -2.52 -7.99 13.87
N VAL A 109 -3.05 -7.64 15.04
CA VAL A 109 -2.45 -7.98 16.32
C VAL A 109 -2.86 -9.41 16.68
N LYS A 110 -1.91 -10.19 17.21
CA LYS A 110 -2.17 -11.56 17.66
C LYS A 110 -3.25 -11.51 18.74
N ASN A 111 -4.27 -12.34 18.62
CA ASN A 111 -5.42 -12.45 19.52
C ASN A 111 -6.36 -11.23 19.57
N LEU A 112 -5.90 -9.99 19.39
CA LEU A 112 -6.76 -8.81 19.48
C LEU A 112 -7.49 -8.47 18.16
N GLY A 113 -7.04 -9.04 17.04
CA GLY A 113 -7.64 -8.76 15.73
C GLY A 113 -6.96 -7.58 15.01
N THR A 114 -7.65 -7.04 14.01
CA THR A 114 -7.16 -5.88 13.26
C THR A 114 -7.34 -4.60 14.07
N ALA A 115 -6.24 -3.89 14.31
CA ALA A 115 -6.22 -2.62 15.00
C ALA A 115 -5.64 -1.51 14.10
N ARG A 116 -6.26 -0.33 14.16
CA ARG A 116 -5.68 0.90 13.64
C ARG A 116 -4.79 1.49 14.73
N MET A 117 -3.49 1.32 14.55
CA MET A 117 -2.50 1.67 15.56
C MET A 117 -1.90 3.04 15.29
N PHE A 118 -1.78 3.79 16.37
CA PHE A 118 -1.05 5.04 16.51
C PHE A 118 -0.19 4.88 17.76
N VAL A 119 0.82 4.02 17.67
CA VAL A 119 1.64 3.62 18.80
C VAL A 119 3.07 4.02 18.52
N THR A 120 3.60 4.94 19.31
CA THR A 120 4.97 5.45 19.19
C THR A 120 5.95 4.72 20.09
N SER A 121 5.46 4.14 21.20
CA SER A 121 6.24 3.36 22.17
C SER A 121 5.48 2.12 22.62
N GLY A 122 6.21 1.00 22.81
CA GLY A 122 5.68 -0.26 23.36
C GLY A 122 5.66 -0.32 24.89
N SER A 123 5.99 0.78 25.59
CA SER A 123 6.00 0.81 27.06
C SER A 123 4.62 0.57 27.67
N SER A 124 3.59 1.17 27.09
CA SER A 124 2.19 1.01 27.49
C SER A 124 1.31 1.23 26.25
N VAL A 125 0.73 0.15 25.72
CA VAL A 125 -0.15 0.19 24.55
C VAL A 125 -1.56 -0.09 25.01
N ILE A 126 -2.44 0.89 24.84
CA ILE A 126 -3.85 0.80 25.19
C ILE A 126 -4.61 0.49 23.90
N TYR A 127 -5.27 -0.66 23.88
CA TYR A 127 -6.17 -1.05 22.80
C TYR A 127 -7.61 -0.76 23.19
N LEU A 128 -8.33 -0.07 22.31
CA LEU A 128 -9.74 0.28 22.43
C LEU A 128 -10.53 -0.58 21.44
N LYS A 129 -11.44 -1.40 21.94
CA LYS A 129 -12.27 -2.27 21.11
C LYS A 129 -13.52 -1.51 20.65
N THR A 130 -13.80 -1.56 19.36
CA THR A 130 -15.08 -1.12 18.78
C THR A 130 -15.67 -2.28 17.95
N GLN A 131 -16.90 -2.10 17.46
CA GLN A 131 -17.62 -3.12 16.69
C GLN A 131 -16.86 -3.63 15.45
N GLU A 132 -16.26 -2.71 14.66
CA GLU A 132 -15.60 -3.07 13.40
C GLU A 132 -14.07 -3.25 13.54
N ILE A 133 -13.39 -2.27 14.15
CA ILE A 133 -11.93 -2.20 14.21
C ILE A 133 -11.45 -1.69 15.57
N SER A 134 -10.40 -2.31 16.11
CA SER A 134 -9.80 -1.79 17.34
C SER A 134 -8.92 -0.58 17.04
N TYR A 135 -8.74 0.31 17.99
CA TYR A 135 -7.75 1.38 17.94
C TYR A 135 -6.66 1.10 18.96
N ALA A 136 -5.42 1.50 18.68
CA ALA A 136 -4.33 1.37 19.64
C ALA A 136 -3.59 2.70 19.78
N VAL A 137 -3.35 3.11 21.02
CA VAL A 137 -2.65 4.34 21.37
C VAL A 137 -1.58 4.08 22.42
N SER A 138 -0.54 4.90 22.44
CA SER A 138 0.50 4.88 23.49
C SER A 138 0.70 6.28 24.06
N PRO A 139 -0.25 6.78 24.88
CA PRO A 139 -0.15 8.10 25.50
C PRO A 139 1.05 8.18 26.45
N LYS A 140 1.65 9.37 26.59
CA LYS A 140 2.79 9.59 27.50
C LYS A 140 2.41 9.33 28.96
N ASN A 141 1.22 9.76 29.37
CA ASN A 141 0.66 9.47 30.68
C ASN A 141 -0.47 8.44 30.52
N SER A 142 -0.12 7.16 30.57
CA SER A 142 -1.10 6.08 30.41
C SER A 142 -2.05 5.95 31.60
N GLU A 143 -1.59 6.27 32.81
CA GLU A 143 -2.40 6.15 34.03
C GLU A 143 -3.60 7.09 33.98
N LYS A 144 -3.36 8.38 33.72
CA LYS A 144 -4.44 9.37 33.56
C LYS A 144 -5.41 9.02 32.43
N PHE A 145 -4.90 8.39 31.37
CA PHE A 145 -5.75 7.93 30.26
C PHE A 145 -6.71 6.82 30.71
N LEU A 146 -6.21 5.86 31.49
CA LEU A 146 -7.01 4.73 32.01
C LEU A 146 -8.00 5.19 33.09
N GLU A 147 -7.62 6.13 33.96
CA GLU A 147 -8.51 6.73 34.95
C GLU A 147 -9.76 7.33 34.31
N ILE A 148 -9.62 8.03 33.17
CA ILE A 148 -10.75 8.62 32.45
C ILE A 148 -11.64 7.53 31.83
N LEU A 149 -11.07 6.46 31.29
CA LEU A 149 -11.86 5.33 30.77
C LEU A 149 -12.67 4.66 31.87
N ASN A 150 -12.03 4.42 33.03
CA ASN A 150 -12.68 3.82 34.19
C ASN A 150 -13.78 4.71 34.78
N TYR A 151 -13.54 6.02 34.86
CA TYR A 151 -14.53 7.00 35.30
C TYR A 151 -15.80 6.98 34.42
N LEU A 152 -15.64 6.71 33.13
CA LEU A 152 -16.74 6.61 32.16
C LEU A 152 -17.38 5.21 32.10
N GLY A 153 -16.96 4.28 32.97
CA GLY A 153 -17.52 2.93 33.05
C GLY A 153 -17.06 1.99 31.93
N ILE A 154 -15.99 2.32 31.20
CA ILE A 154 -15.41 1.43 30.18
C ILE A 154 -14.50 0.44 30.91
N GLU A 155 -14.89 -0.83 30.91
CA GLU A 155 -14.17 -1.87 31.66
C GLU A 155 -12.94 -2.41 30.91
N GLU A 156 -11.92 -2.79 31.69
CA GLU A 156 -10.81 -3.58 31.19
C GLU A 156 -11.24 -5.03 30.94
N LYS A 157 -11.22 -5.47 29.69
CA LYS A 157 -11.54 -6.85 29.30
C LYS A 157 -10.57 -7.35 28.27
N THR A 158 -10.13 -8.59 28.43
CA THR A 158 -9.39 -9.29 27.36
C THR A 158 -10.38 -9.85 26.36
N TRP A 159 -10.08 -9.71 25.06
CA TRP A 159 -10.86 -10.34 23.99
C TRP A 159 -9.96 -11.14 23.08
N THR A 160 -10.54 -12.15 22.43
CA THR A 160 -9.85 -12.93 21.42
C THR A 160 -10.64 -12.95 20.11
N LYS A 161 -10.03 -12.43 19.04
CA LYS A 161 -10.55 -12.53 17.68
C LYS A 161 -9.88 -13.71 16.99
N LYS A 162 -10.65 -14.73 16.65
CA LYS A 162 -10.21 -15.79 15.76
C LYS A 162 -10.24 -15.28 14.31
N TYR A 163 -9.11 -15.30 13.63
CA TYR A 163 -9.07 -15.00 12.20
C TYR A 163 -9.72 -16.14 11.42
N ASN A 164 -10.65 -15.82 10.50
CA ASN A 164 -11.30 -16.82 9.67
C ASN A 164 -10.28 -17.57 8.79
N LYS A 165 -10.55 -18.86 8.54
CA LYS A 165 -9.83 -19.63 7.51
C LYS A 165 -10.00 -18.95 6.15
N VAL A 166 -8.91 -18.98 5.36
CA VAL A 166 -8.77 -18.59 3.94
C VAL A 166 -9.95 -17.81 3.38
N SER A 167 -9.81 -16.48 3.33
CA SER A 167 -10.80 -15.61 2.69
C SER A 167 -11.02 -16.04 1.23
N LYS A 168 -12.27 -16.35 0.86
CA LYS A 168 -12.68 -16.67 -0.52
C LYS A 168 -12.77 -15.39 -1.35
N LEU A 169 -11.63 -14.73 -1.62
CA LEU A 169 -11.56 -13.53 -2.48
C LEU A 169 -12.09 -13.79 -3.89
N HIS A 170 -11.85 -14.99 -4.43
CA HIS A 170 -12.31 -15.43 -5.75
C HIS A 170 -13.84 -15.53 -5.88
N LYS A 171 -14.62 -15.38 -4.81
CA LYS A 171 -16.09 -15.30 -4.91
C LYS A 171 -16.61 -13.87 -4.86
N ASP A 172 -15.73 -12.91 -4.59
CA ASP A 172 -16.11 -11.52 -4.41
C ASP A 172 -15.97 -10.76 -5.72
N LYS A 173 -17.09 -10.22 -6.20
CA LYS A 173 -17.17 -9.37 -7.39
C LYS A 173 -16.21 -8.17 -7.30
N LYS A 174 -16.03 -7.58 -6.12
CA LYS A 174 -15.14 -6.42 -5.92
C LYS A 174 -13.66 -6.77 -6.10
N PHE A 175 -13.31 -8.06 -6.06
CA PHE A 175 -11.95 -8.55 -6.31
C PHE A 175 -11.80 -9.13 -7.72
N ILE A 176 -12.79 -9.91 -8.17
CA ILE A 176 -12.77 -10.55 -9.48
C ILE A 176 -12.85 -9.55 -10.63
N TYR A 177 -13.71 -8.52 -10.56
CA TYR A 177 -13.85 -7.58 -11.68
C TYR A 177 -12.54 -6.85 -11.98
N PRO A 178 -11.83 -6.25 -11.00
CA PRO A 178 -10.51 -5.68 -11.25
C PRO A 178 -9.50 -6.70 -11.76
N LEU A 179 -9.51 -7.94 -11.25
CA LEU A 179 -8.59 -8.99 -11.69
C LEU A 179 -8.79 -9.34 -13.17
N ILE A 180 -10.03 -9.62 -13.59
CA ILE A 180 -10.35 -9.94 -14.99
C ILE A 180 -9.96 -8.77 -15.89
N LEU A 181 -10.36 -7.54 -15.51
CA LEU A 181 -10.06 -6.35 -16.30
C LEU A 181 -8.54 -6.13 -16.45
N THR A 182 -7.79 -6.28 -15.36
CA THR A 182 -6.33 -6.17 -15.37
C THR A 182 -5.73 -7.22 -16.30
N SER A 183 -6.15 -8.49 -16.18
CA SER A 183 -5.68 -9.57 -17.05
C SER A 183 -5.97 -9.30 -18.53
N THR A 184 -7.17 -8.83 -18.87
CA THR A 184 -7.55 -8.47 -20.24
C THR A 184 -6.67 -7.35 -20.79
N ILE A 185 -6.44 -6.30 -20.00
CA ILE A 185 -5.55 -5.20 -20.38
C ILE A 185 -4.13 -5.73 -20.61
N ILE A 186 -3.61 -6.57 -19.71
CA ILE A 186 -2.27 -7.14 -19.84
C ILE A 186 -2.15 -7.96 -21.13
N LEU A 187 -3.09 -8.87 -21.39
CA LEU A 187 -3.11 -9.65 -22.62
C LEU A 187 -3.15 -8.76 -23.86
N PHE A 188 -3.99 -7.71 -23.85
CA PHE A 188 -4.03 -6.75 -24.93
C PHE A 188 -2.68 -6.03 -25.09
N THR A 189 -2.09 -5.52 -24.02
CA THR A 189 -0.79 -4.82 -24.08
C THR A 189 0.33 -5.73 -24.62
N THR A 190 0.34 -7.01 -24.23
CA THR A 190 1.35 -7.98 -24.66
C THR A 190 1.19 -8.37 -26.13
N PHE A 191 -0.04 -8.69 -26.56
CA PHE A 191 -0.26 -9.33 -27.86
C PHE A 191 -0.61 -8.35 -28.97
N PHE A 192 -1.25 -7.22 -28.68
CA PHE A 192 -1.69 -6.27 -29.70
C PHE A 192 -0.55 -5.76 -30.61
N PRO A 193 0.63 -5.36 -30.08
CA PRO A 193 1.76 -4.94 -30.92
C PRO A 193 2.34 -6.07 -31.76
N MET A 194 2.36 -7.29 -31.21
CA MET A 194 2.81 -8.47 -31.95
C MET A 194 1.88 -8.79 -33.12
N VAL A 195 0.57 -8.67 -32.92
CA VAL A 195 -0.41 -8.85 -34.02
C VAL A 195 -0.22 -7.78 -35.09
N LEU A 196 -0.04 -6.50 -34.71
CA LEU A 196 0.22 -5.44 -35.68
C LEU A 196 1.52 -5.65 -36.46
N TYR A 197 2.57 -6.14 -35.79
CA TYR A 197 3.85 -6.49 -36.41
C TYR A 197 3.68 -7.64 -37.43
N ILE A 198 3.03 -8.74 -37.04
CA ILE A 198 2.81 -9.90 -37.93
C ILE A 198 1.96 -9.52 -39.15
N LEU A 199 1.00 -8.60 -38.98
CA LEU A 199 0.15 -8.11 -40.06
C LEU A 199 0.83 -7.02 -40.93
N ASN A 200 2.11 -6.70 -40.70
CA ASN A 200 2.83 -5.60 -41.35
C ASN A 200 2.07 -4.27 -41.30
N LYS A 201 1.35 -4.02 -40.20
CA LYS A 201 0.61 -2.77 -39.95
C LYS A 201 1.39 -1.76 -39.13
N LEU A 202 2.58 -2.14 -38.64
CA LEU A 202 3.49 -1.22 -37.99
C LEU A 202 4.40 -0.56 -39.04
N PRO A 203 4.63 0.75 -38.96
CA PRO A 203 5.66 1.44 -39.72
C PRO A 203 7.05 0.87 -39.43
N ASP A 204 7.95 0.89 -40.42
CA ASP A 204 9.33 0.38 -40.29
C ASP A 204 10.13 1.06 -39.17
N VAL A 205 9.77 2.31 -38.86
CA VAL A 205 10.36 3.14 -37.80
C VAL A 205 9.30 3.45 -36.75
N MET A 206 9.52 2.99 -35.52
CA MET A 206 8.61 3.16 -34.39
C MET A 206 9.30 3.84 -33.21
N PRO A 207 8.62 4.75 -32.48
CA PRO A 207 9.12 5.29 -31.24
C PRO A 207 9.10 4.21 -30.18
N LEU A 208 10.23 4.01 -29.51
CA LEU A 208 10.35 3.11 -28.37
C LEU A 208 9.98 3.82 -27.06
N VAL A 209 10.12 5.15 -27.03
CA VAL A 209 9.94 5.97 -25.83
C VAL A 209 9.29 7.32 -26.20
N ILE A 210 8.39 7.80 -25.33
CA ILE A 210 7.85 9.17 -25.40
C ILE A 210 8.69 10.09 -24.50
N ASN A 211 9.25 11.14 -25.07
CA ASN A 211 9.98 12.15 -24.31
C ASN A 211 9.03 13.08 -23.52
N VAL A 212 9.59 13.83 -22.56
CA VAL A 212 8.84 14.80 -21.73
C VAL A 212 8.13 15.87 -22.59
N SER A 213 8.67 16.19 -23.76
CA SER A 213 8.08 17.10 -24.76
C SER A 213 6.91 16.49 -25.55
N LYS A 214 6.50 15.24 -25.27
CA LYS A 214 5.48 14.49 -26.02
C LYS A 214 5.89 14.06 -27.44
N GLU A 215 7.16 14.22 -27.79
CA GLU A 215 7.74 13.80 -29.06
C GLU A 215 8.39 12.42 -28.94
N ALA A 216 8.60 11.76 -30.08
CA ALA A 216 9.36 10.51 -30.15
C ALA A 216 10.79 10.76 -29.66
N GLY A 217 11.23 10.02 -28.63
CA GLY A 217 12.58 10.12 -28.11
C GLY A 217 13.53 9.23 -28.89
N GLU A 218 13.62 7.96 -28.46
CA GLU A 218 14.36 6.92 -29.17
C GLU A 218 13.45 6.25 -30.20
N VAL A 219 13.94 6.15 -31.44
CA VAL A 219 13.28 5.41 -32.52
C VAL A 219 14.00 4.08 -32.75
N GLY A 220 13.23 3.05 -33.04
CA GLY A 220 13.73 1.71 -33.36
C GLY A 220 12.89 1.07 -34.44
N THR A 221 13.16 -0.20 -34.72
CA THR A 221 12.37 -0.95 -35.71
C THR A 221 11.01 -1.37 -35.14
N ASP A 222 10.06 -1.62 -36.03
CA ASP A 222 8.78 -2.29 -35.74
C ASP A 222 8.94 -3.55 -34.86
N LYS A 223 9.96 -4.37 -35.15
CA LYS A 223 10.31 -5.57 -34.38
C LYS A 223 10.77 -5.20 -32.97
N GLN A 224 11.70 -4.26 -32.84
CA GLN A 224 12.17 -3.80 -31.53
C GLN A 224 11.03 -3.24 -30.68
N PHE A 225 10.12 -2.49 -31.30
CA PHE A 225 8.92 -1.98 -30.64
C PHE A 225 8.02 -3.13 -30.15
N ALA A 226 7.68 -4.09 -31.00
CA ALA A 226 6.82 -5.21 -30.63
C ALA A 226 7.40 -6.04 -29.46
N PHE A 227 8.71 -6.31 -29.49
CA PHE A 227 9.40 -7.01 -28.40
C PHE A 227 9.44 -6.20 -27.09
N ALA A 228 9.67 -4.88 -27.18
CA ALA A 228 9.66 -4.00 -26.00
C ALA A 228 8.27 -3.97 -25.33
N GLN A 229 7.19 -3.85 -26.11
CA GLN A 229 5.84 -3.88 -25.56
C GLN A 229 5.48 -5.25 -24.95
N MET A 230 5.93 -6.35 -25.55
CA MET A 230 5.76 -7.68 -24.97
C MET A 230 6.45 -7.79 -23.60
N LEU A 231 7.66 -7.24 -23.47
CA LEU A 231 8.39 -7.22 -22.19
C LEU A 231 7.64 -6.39 -21.13
N TYR A 232 7.04 -5.26 -21.52
CA TYR A 232 6.20 -4.46 -20.63
C TYR A 232 4.91 -5.19 -20.21
N GLY A 233 4.30 -5.93 -21.12
CA GLY A 233 3.19 -6.83 -20.81
C GLY A 233 3.56 -7.90 -19.78
N LEU A 234 4.75 -8.51 -19.92
CA LEU A 234 5.28 -9.48 -18.97
C LEU A 234 5.55 -8.84 -17.60
N LEU A 235 6.08 -7.61 -17.56
CA LEU A 235 6.30 -6.87 -16.32
C LEU A 235 4.97 -6.59 -15.60
N ASN A 236 3.92 -6.16 -16.33
CA ASN A 236 2.59 -5.98 -15.75
C ASN A 236 2.01 -7.30 -15.20
N MET A 237 2.26 -8.42 -15.89
CA MET A 237 1.87 -9.74 -15.41
C MET A 237 2.55 -10.09 -14.09
N ALA A 238 3.86 -9.82 -13.97
CA ALA A 238 4.61 -10.02 -12.73
C ALA A 238 4.05 -9.16 -11.59
N VAL A 239 3.78 -7.87 -11.84
CA VAL A 239 3.16 -6.97 -10.86
C VAL A 239 1.79 -7.49 -10.42
N MET A 240 0.94 -7.91 -11.35
CA MET A 240 -0.38 -8.47 -11.04
C MET A 240 -0.28 -9.72 -10.18
N PHE A 241 0.67 -10.62 -10.48
CA PHE A 241 0.90 -11.82 -9.69
C PHE A 241 1.33 -11.46 -8.25
N CYS A 242 2.29 -10.54 -8.09
CA CYS A 242 2.71 -10.06 -6.77
C CYS A 242 1.54 -9.47 -5.97
N MET A 243 0.73 -8.62 -6.61
CA MET A 243 -0.42 -7.97 -5.96
C MET A 243 -1.52 -8.98 -5.61
N TYR A 244 -1.74 -9.99 -6.45
CA TYR A 244 -2.69 -11.07 -6.20
C TYR A 244 -2.34 -11.87 -4.93
N TYR A 245 -1.07 -12.29 -4.78
CA TYR A 245 -0.62 -13.00 -3.59
C TYR A 245 -0.63 -12.12 -2.34
N ALA A 246 -0.22 -10.85 -2.47
CA ALA A 246 -0.30 -9.88 -1.38
C ALA A 246 -1.75 -9.68 -0.90
N ALA A 247 -2.71 -9.64 -1.82
CA ALA A 247 -4.12 -9.52 -1.50
C ALA A 247 -4.65 -10.76 -0.75
N HIS A 248 -4.32 -11.98 -1.21
CA HIS A 248 -4.71 -13.21 -0.52
C HIS A 248 -4.14 -13.31 0.89
N PHE A 249 -2.88 -12.89 1.07
CA PHE A 249 -2.26 -12.82 2.39
C PHE A 249 -2.98 -11.82 3.30
N CYS A 250 -3.25 -10.61 2.81
CA CYS A 250 -3.94 -9.58 3.58
C CYS A 250 -5.40 -9.93 3.90
N ALA A 251 -6.08 -10.65 3.02
CA ALA A 251 -7.48 -11.02 3.20
C ALA A 251 -7.72 -12.00 4.34
N LYS A 252 -6.68 -12.69 4.82
CA LYS A 252 -6.74 -13.48 6.07
C LYS A 252 -7.07 -12.60 7.29
N TYR A 253 -6.69 -11.32 7.24
CA TYR A 253 -6.78 -10.39 8.37
C TYR A 253 -7.82 -9.28 8.14
N ASP A 254 -7.85 -8.69 6.93
CA ASP A 254 -8.81 -7.66 6.55
C ASP A 254 -9.13 -7.74 5.04
N LYS A 255 -10.33 -8.25 4.72
CA LYS A 255 -10.80 -8.41 3.34
C LYS A 255 -10.93 -7.07 2.61
N LYS A 256 -11.31 -5.98 3.30
CA LYS A 256 -11.52 -4.67 2.69
C LYS A 256 -10.20 -4.03 2.25
N SER A 257 -9.13 -4.27 3.00
CA SER A 257 -7.78 -3.81 2.63
C SER A 257 -7.22 -4.59 1.44
N ALA A 258 -7.54 -5.89 1.33
CA ALA A 258 -7.06 -6.74 0.24
C ALA A 258 -7.45 -6.27 -1.16
N TYR A 259 -8.65 -5.67 -1.33
CA TYR A 259 -9.08 -5.19 -2.65
C TYR A 259 -8.14 -4.13 -3.24
N ARG A 260 -7.51 -3.30 -2.38
CA ARG A 260 -6.66 -2.19 -2.81
C ARG A 260 -5.49 -2.67 -3.68
N TYR A 261 -4.93 -3.84 -3.40
CA TYR A 261 -3.82 -4.40 -4.18
C TYR A 261 -4.21 -4.67 -5.63
N MET A 262 -5.42 -5.17 -5.89
CA MET A 262 -5.88 -5.39 -7.26
C MET A 262 -6.16 -4.09 -8.00
N TYR A 263 -6.67 -3.05 -7.32
CA TYR A 263 -6.81 -1.73 -7.92
C TYR A 263 -5.46 -1.09 -8.25
N ILE A 264 -4.43 -1.30 -7.43
CA ILE A 264 -3.06 -0.86 -7.73
C ILE A 264 -2.56 -1.55 -8.99
N SER A 265 -2.72 -2.87 -9.10
CA SER A 265 -2.34 -3.60 -10.32
C SER A 265 -3.08 -3.11 -11.56
N LEU A 266 -4.38 -2.83 -11.44
CA LEU A 266 -5.19 -2.30 -12.53
C LEU A 266 -4.70 -0.93 -12.98
N LEU A 267 -4.39 -0.03 -12.03
CA LEU A 267 -3.87 1.30 -12.33
C LEU A 267 -2.55 1.21 -13.12
N VAL A 268 -1.62 0.35 -12.69
CA VAL A 268 -0.36 0.14 -13.41
C VAL A 268 -0.64 -0.36 -14.83
N ALA A 269 -1.48 -1.37 -15.01
CA ALA A 269 -1.83 -1.88 -16.34
C ALA A 269 -2.45 -0.80 -17.26
N ILE A 270 -3.34 0.06 -16.73
CA ILE A 270 -3.92 1.18 -17.48
C ILE A 270 -2.86 2.20 -17.90
N VAL A 271 -1.91 2.54 -17.03
CA VAL A 271 -0.82 3.47 -17.36
C VAL A 271 0.02 2.93 -18.53
N PHE A 272 0.39 1.65 -18.47
CA PHE A 272 1.14 1.01 -19.57
C PHE A 272 0.33 0.97 -20.87
N LEU A 273 -0.95 0.59 -20.80
CA LEU A 273 -1.84 0.62 -21.96
C LEU A 273 -1.93 2.01 -22.59
N TYR A 274 -2.09 3.04 -21.76
CA TYR A 274 -2.14 4.42 -22.22
C TYR A 274 -0.84 4.83 -22.94
N LEU A 275 0.32 4.51 -22.36
CA LEU A 275 1.62 4.79 -22.98
C LEU A 275 1.78 4.06 -24.31
N GLN A 276 1.40 2.79 -24.37
CA GLN A 276 1.46 1.98 -25.59
C GLN A 276 0.55 2.52 -26.69
N MET A 277 -0.71 2.81 -26.39
CA MET A 277 -1.65 3.37 -27.37
C MET A 277 -1.14 4.70 -27.92
N ARG A 278 -0.53 5.50 -27.05
CA ARG A 278 0.03 6.78 -27.44
C ARG A 278 1.24 6.66 -28.37
N LEU A 279 2.11 5.68 -28.15
CA LEU A 279 3.22 5.38 -29.07
C LEU A 279 2.69 4.95 -30.45
N ILE A 280 1.70 4.06 -30.48
CA ILE A 280 1.10 3.55 -31.73
C ILE A 280 0.41 4.69 -32.51
N MET A 281 -0.44 5.47 -31.84
CA MET A 281 -1.18 6.59 -32.46
C MET A 281 -0.30 7.79 -32.84
N SER A 282 0.95 7.84 -32.38
CA SER A 282 1.87 8.92 -32.78
C SER A 282 2.46 8.72 -34.17
N VAL A 283 2.30 7.52 -34.76
CA VAL A 283 2.89 7.16 -36.05
C VAL A 283 1.87 6.57 -37.02
N ILE A 284 0.82 5.89 -36.54
CA ILE A 284 -0.35 5.47 -37.32
C ILE A 284 -1.38 6.60 -37.34
#